data_AF-A0A2M7X0S0-F1
#
_entry.id   AF-A0A2M7X0S0-F1
#
_cell.length_a   1.000
_cell.length_b   1.000
_cell.length_c   1.000
_cell.angle_alpha   90.00
_cell.angle_beta   90.00
_cell.angle_gamma   90.00
#
_symmetry.space_group_name_H-M   'P 1'
#
loop_
_entity.id
_entity.type
_entity.pdbx_description
1 polymer ?
#
loop_
_entity_poly.entity_id
_entity_poly.type
_entity_poly.pdbx_seq_one_letter_code
_entity_poly.pdbx_strand_id
1 'polypeptide(L)'
;AKPNRRLLLIIVLSFAAPLLVALGLHWQGWIPLGRKNYGELLAPPLPLTDAALADGSVFHWRTPAWYWTLLVRVPGDCSQACRAHLRLLPNLRQSLDRNAPKLRIAIVDALPADTPLVRTHGVYLLAPG
;
A
#
# COMPACT_ATOMS: atom_id res chain seq x y z
N ALA A 1 13.14 -39.33 38.81
CA ALA A 1 12.27 -38.82 37.74
C ALA A 1 12.82 -39.28 36.39
N LYS A 2 12.05 -40.01 35.57
CA LYS A 2 12.52 -40.40 34.23
C LYS A 2 12.61 -39.13 33.36
N PRO A 3 13.75 -38.86 32.70
CA PRO A 3 13.87 -37.67 31.86
C PRO A 3 12.85 -37.76 30.73
N ASN A 4 11.94 -36.80 30.66
CA ASN A 4 10.82 -36.79 29.73
C ASN A 4 11.25 -36.34 28.31
N ARG A 5 12.39 -36.86 27.83
CA ARG A 5 13.06 -36.50 26.56
C ARG A 5 12.13 -36.63 25.36
N ARG A 6 11.18 -37.56 25.41
CA ARG A 6 10.13 -37.72 24.39
C ARG A 6 9.21 -36.50 24.30
N LEU A 7 8.75 -35.98 25.44
CA LEU A 7 7.92 -34.78 25.47
C LEU A 7 8.67 -33.57 24.89
N LEU A 8 9.95 -33.42 25.25
CA LEU A 8 10.79 -32.33 24.76
C LEU A 8 11.01 -32.41 23.23
N LEU A 9 11.21 -33.61 22.68
CA LEU A 9 11.30 -33.82 21.23
C LEU A 9 9.98 -33.50 20.50
N ILE A 10 8.83 -33.87 21.06
CA ILE A 10 7.52 -33.55 20.48
C ILE A 10 7.33 -32.04 20.42
N ILE A 11 7.67 -31.32 21.48
CA ILE A 11 7.58 -29.85 21.53
C ILE A 11 8.51 -29.23 20.49
N VAL A 12 9.77 -29.67 20.41
CA VAL A 12 10.71 -29.14 19.40
C VAL A 12 10.18 -29.39 17.98
N LEU A 13 9.70 -30.59 17.71
CA LEU A 13 9.17 -30.95 16.39
C LEU A 13 7.88 -30.19 16.06
N SER A 14 7.01 -29.87 17.02
CA SER A 14 5.80 -29.09 16.73
C SER A 14 6.10 -27.70 16.18
N PHE A 15 7.25 -27.11 16.56
CA PHE A 15 7.71 -25.82 16.04
C PHE A 15 8.64 -25.96 14.82
N ALA A 16 9.54 -26.93 14.83
CA ALA A 16 10.53 -27.10 13.78
C ALA A 16 9.94 -27.73 12.50
N ALA A 17 8.96 -28.63 12.62
CA ALA A 17 8.44 -29.36 11.47
C ALA A 17 7.84 -28.44 10.39
N PRO A 18 6.99 -27.44 10.69
CA PRO A 18 6.48 -26.52 9.66
C PRO A 18 7.60 -25.76 8.92
N LEU A 19 8.66 -25.36 9.63
CA LEU A 19 9.81 -24.66 9.04
C LEU A 19 10.60 -25.58 8.10
N LEU A 20 10.87 -26.81 8.54
CA LEU A 20 11.58 -27.81 7.73
C LEU A 20 10.79 -28.17 6.47
N VAL A 21 9.47 -28.31 6.57
CA VAL A 21 8.59 -28.52 5.42
C VAL A 21 8.65 -27.32 4.46
N ALA A 22 8.55 -26.10 4.97
CA ALA A 22 8.64 -24.90 4.14
C ALA A 22 9.98 -24.77 3.41
N LEU A 23 11.10 -25.04 4.11
CA LEU A 23 12.44 -25.05 3.52
C LEU A 23 12.58 -26.12 2.43
N GLY A 24 12.08 -27.33 2.69
CA GLY A 24 12.09 -28.42 1.72
C GLY A 24 11.32 -28.08 0.46
N LEU A 25 10.13 -27.49 0.59
CA LEU A 25 9.33 -27.03 -0.54
C LEU A 25 10.02 -25.88 -1.30
N HIS A 26 10.63 -24.93 -0.58
CA HIS A 26 11.36 -23.83 -1.19
C HIS A 26 12.55 -24.30 -2.04
N TRP A 27 13.34 -25.25 -1.54
CA TRP A 27 14.45 -25.84 -2.32
C TRP A 27 13.98 -26.59 -3.57
N GLN A 28 12.75 -27.09 -3.58
CA GLN A 28 12.12 -27.70 -4.75
C GLN A 28 11.56 -26.67 -5.73
N GLY A 29 11.77 -25.37 -5.48
CA GLY A 29 11.25 -24.28 -6.30
C GLY A 29 9.76 -24.02 -6.10
N TRP A 30 9.12 -24.67 -5.12
CA TRP A 30 7.71 -24.43 -4.84
C TRP A 30 7.53 -23.12 -4.10
N ILE A 31 6.83 -22.20 -4.75
CA ILE A 31 6.39 -20.92 -4.17
C ILE A 31 4.87 -20.91 -4.26
N PRO A 32 4.15 -20.67 -3.15
CA PRO A 32 2.69 -20.67 -3.18
C PRO A 32 2.18 -19.63 -4.19
N LEU A 33 1.36 -20.10 -5.13
CA LEU A 33 0.66 -19.29 -6.13
C LEU A 33 -0.45 -18.52 -5.43
N GLY A 34 -0.09 -17.44 -4.77
CA GLY A 34 -1.00 -16.68 -3.93
C GLY A 34 -0.29 -15.50 -3.31
N ARG A 35 0.14 -14.54 -4.14
CA ARG A 35 0.48 -13.23 -3.62
C ARG A 35 -0.82 -12.63 -3.10
N LYS A 36 -0.90 -12.33 -1.80
CA LYS A 36 -2.05 -11.64 -1.17
C LYS A 36 -2.27 -10.20 -1.66
N ASN A 37 -1.63 -9.82 -2.75
CA ASN A 37 -1.72 -8.49 -3.32
C ASN A 37 -2.93 -8.49 -4.25
N TYR A 38 -3.99 -7.83 -3.84
CA TYR A 38 -5.13 -7.55 -4.70
C TYR A 38 -4.72 -6.41 -5.63
N GLY A 39 -4.34 -6.74 -6.86
CA GLY A 39 -3.93 -5.77 -7.88
C GLY A 39 -2.89 -6.31 -8.85
N GLU A 40 -2.70 -5.61 -9.95
CA GLU A 40 -1.67 -5.89 -10.94
C GLU A 40 -0.45 -5.01 -10.67
N LEU A 41 0.73 -5.61 -10.68
CA LEU A 41 1.97 -4.85 -10.60
C LEU A 41 2.19 -4.13 -11.93
N LEU A 42 2.53 -2.85 -11.87
CA LEU A 42 2.96 -2.13 -13.07
C LEU A 42 4.21 -2.81 -13.64
N ALA A 43 4.08 -3.30 -14.87
CA ALA A 43 5.14 -3.94 -15.63
C ALA A 43 5.30 -3.24 -16.99
N PRO A 44 6.45 -2.59 -17.27
CA PRO A 44 7.63 -2.45 -16.41
C PRO A 44 7.41 -1.46 -15.24
N PRO A 45 8.26 -1.50 -14.20
CA PRO A 45 8.24 -0.49 -13.13
C PRO A 45 8.43 0.92 -13.71
N LEU A 46 7.56 1.85 -13.33
CA LEU A 46 7.70 3.25 -13.73
C LEU A 46 8.73 3.96 -12.83
N PRO A 47 9.75 4.62 -13.40
CA PRO A 47 10.61 5.51 -12.63
C PRO A 47 9.80 6.75 -12.23
N LEU A 48 9.65 6.96 -10.92
CA LEU A 48 9.00 8.15 -10.38
C LEU A 48 10.05 9.22 -10.09
N THR A 49 10.08 10.27 -10.92
CA THR A 49 10.84 11.50 -10.69
C THR A 49 9.94 12.56 -10.09
N ASP A 50 10.53 13.56 -9.43
CA ASP A 50 9.79 14.66 -8.81
C ASP A 50 8.70 15.23 -9.73
N ALA A 51 7.52 15.46 -9.16
CA ALA A 51 6.35 15.94 -9.88
C ALA A 51 6.00 17.36 -9.43
N ALA A 52 5.36 18.14 -10.31
CA ALA A 52 4.80 19.43 -9.92
C ALA A 52 3.42 19.23 -9.27
N LEU A 53 3.12 20.02 -8.24
CA LEU A 53 1.79 20.15 -7.68
C LEU A 53 1.02 21.27 -8.38
N ALA A 54 -0.30 21.22 -8.30
CA ALA A 54 -1.18 22.23 -8.89
C ALA A 54 -0.99 23.63 -8.30
N ASP A 55 -0.41 23.74 -7.10
CA ASP A 55 -0.02 25.01 -6.47
C ASP A 55 1.39 25.51 -6.85
N GLY A 56 2.08 24.79 -7.76
CA GLY A 56 3.42 25.10 -8.24
C GLY A 56 4.55 24.57 -7.35
N SER A 57 4.25 23.95 -6.21
CA SER A 57 5.27 23.34 -5.36
C SER A 57 5.73 21.97 -5.89
N VAL A 58 6.88 21.48 -5.40
CA VAL A 58 7.46 20.21 -5.85
C VAL A 58 6.98 19.06 -4.96
N PHE A 59 6.45 18.00 -5.59
CA PHE A 59 6.14 16.73 -4.96
C PHE A 59 7.33 15.76 -5.09
N HIS A 60 8.05 15.58 -3.98
CA HIS A 60 9.10 14.58 -3.89
C HIS A 60 8.53 13.19 -3.65
N TRP A 61 8.71 12.27 -4.60
CA TRP A 61 8.26 10.89 -4.43
C TRP A 61 9.02 10.16 -3.33
N ARG A 62 10.34 10.37 -3.27
CA ARG A 62 11.18 9.86 -2.19
C ARG A 62 11.10 10.80 -0.99
N THR A 63 10.70 10.25 0.16
CA THR A 63 10.73 10.97 1.43
C THR A 63 11.73 10.29 2.36
N PRO A 64 12.45 11.03 3.22
CA PRO A 64 13.38 10.43 4.20
C PRO A 64 12.70 9.43 5.13
N ALA A 65 11.40 9.64 5.37
CA ALA A 65 10.57 8.81 6.25
C ALA A 65 9.82 7.67 5.53
N TRP A 66 10.11 7.42 4.25
CA TRP A 66 9.53 6.31 3.45
C TRP A 66 8.01 6.26 3.47
N TYR A 67 7.36 7.39 3.24
CA TYR A 67 5.90 7.47 3.17
C TYR A 67 5.35 6.78 1.92
N TRP A 68 4.32 5.98 2.12
CA TRP A 68 3.53 5.37 1.05
C TRP A 68 2.69 6.44 0.35
N THR A 69 2.60 6.34 -0.98
CA THR A 69 1.76 7.23 -1.79
C THR A 69 0.71 6.41 -2.52
N LEU A 70 -0.56 6.72 -2.26
CA LEU A 70 -1.69 6.24 -3.04
C LEU A 70 -1.90 7.20 -4.22
N LEU A 71 -1.59 6.74 -5.42
CA LEU A 71 -1.87 7.48 -6.66
C LEU A 71 -3.30 7.20 -7.09
N VAL A 72 -4.09 8.26 -7.28
CA VAL A 72 -5.51 8.18 -7.64
C VAL A 72 -5.71 8.78 -9.01
N ARG A 73 -6.34 8.00 -9.89
CA ARG A 73 -6.85 8.46 -11.18
C ARG A 73 -8.32 8.79 -11.06
N VAL A 74 -8.74 9.91 -11.64
CA VAL A 74 -10.14 10.35 -11.65
C VAL A 74 -10.60 10.44 -13.10
N PRO A 75 -11.67 9.73 -13.48
CA PRO A 75 -12.22 9.84 -14.83
C PRO A 75 -12.78 11.25 -15.06
N GLY A 76 -12.66 11.75 -16.30
CA GLY A 76 -13.15 13.09 -16.65
C GLY A 76 -14.66 13.26 -16.43
N ASP A 77 -15.43 12.20 -16.65
CA ASP A 77 -16.87 12.11 -16.38
C ASP A 77 -17.15 11.46 -15.03
N CYS A 78 -16.52 11.96 -13.95
CA CYS A 78 -16.70 11.42 -12.61
C CYS A 78 -18.18 11.42 -12.19
N SER A 79 -18.79 10.23 -12.24
CA SER A 79 -20.18 10.00 -11.87
C SER A 79 -20.41 10.12 -10.36
N GLN A 80 -21.66 9.96 -9.92
CA GLN A 80 -21.98 9.98 -8.48
C GLN A 80 -21.25 8.85 -7.72
N ALA A 81 -21.08 7.68 -8.33
CA ALA A 81 -20.33 6.57 -7.74
C ALA A 81 -18.84 6.95 -7.57
N CYS A 82 -18.23 7.54 -8.60
CA CYS A 82 -16.87 8.08 -8.52
C CYS A 82 -16.74 9.10 -7.38
N ARG A 83 -17.65 10.08 -7.30
CA ARG A 83 -17.69 11.06 -6.19
C ARG A 83 -17.84 10.40 -4.82
N ALA A 84 -18.62 9.33 -4.71
CA ALA A 84 -18.75 8.57 -3.48
C ALA A 84 -17.42 7.94 -3.05
N HIS A 85 -16.67 7.33 -3.97
CA HIS A 85 -15.34 6.79 -3.70
C HIS A 85 -14.32 7.88 -3.32
N LEU A 86 -14.32 9.02 -4.02
CA LEU A 86 -13.44 10.14 -3.71
C LEU A 86 -13.62 10.65 -2.27
N ARG A 87 -14.87 10.68 -1.78
CA ARG A 87 -15.19 11.07 -0.39
C ARG A 87 -14.67 10.09 0.66
N LEU A 88 -14.34 8.85 0.29
CA LEU A 88 -13.77 7.86 1.21
C LEU A 88 -12.26 7.99 1.35
N LEU A 89 -11.56 8.67 0.43
CA LEU A 89 -10.11 8.77 0.44
C LEU A 89 -9.54 9.34 1.76
N PRO A 90 -10.09 10.41 2.36
CA PRO A 90 -9.62 10.91 3.65
C PRO A 90 -9.77 9.89 4.78
N ASN A 91 -10.80 9.04 4.71
CA ASN A 91 -11.06 8.01 5.74
C ASN A 91 -9.95 6.94 5.75
N LEU A 92 -9.30 6.69 4.61
CA LEU A 92 -8.14 5.79 4.54
C LEU A 92 -6.96 6.29 5.38
N ARG A 93 -6.78 7.61 5.50
CA ARG A 93 -5.76 8.17 6.38
C ARG A 93 -6.19 8.04 7.84
N GLN A 94 -7.46 8.32 8.13
CA GLN A 94 -8.01 8.24 9.48
C GLN A 94 -7.92 6.81 10.05
N SER A 95 -8.15 5.78 9.22
CA SER A 95 -8.03 4.39 9.63
C SER A 95 -6.61 3.96 10.02
N LEU A 96 -5.59 4.76 9.65
CA LEU A 96 -4.19 4.53 10.01
C LEU A 96 -3.79 5.18 11.34
N ASP A 97 -4.67 5.96 11.98
CA ASP A 97 -4.46 6.59 13.29
C ASP A 97 -3.10 7.32 13.38
N ARG A 98 -2.21 6.98 14.33
CA ARG A 98 -0.88 7.58 14.47
C ARG A 98 0.02 7.44 13.24
N ASN A 99 -0.31 6.52 12.32
CA ASN A 99 0.40 6.34 11.06
C ASN A 99 -0.23 7.12 9.90
N ALA A 100 -1.31 7.89 10.12
CA ALA A 100 -1.93 8.72 9.09
C ALA A 100 -0.93 9.59 8.30
N PRO A 101 0.11 10.20 8.91
CA PRO A 101 1.11 10.97 8.16
C PRO A 101 1.93 10.15 7.17
N LYS A 102 2.04 8.82 7.36
CA LYS A 102 2.84 7.92 6.51
C LYS A 102 2.16 7.52 5.20
N LEU A 103 0.86 7.75 5.08
CA LEU A 103 0.16 7.67 3.80
C LEU A 103 0.13 9.07 3.19
N ARG A 104 0.29 9.19 1.88
CA ARG A 104 0.03 10.38 1.08
C ARG A 104 -0.95 9.99 -0.02
N ILE A 105 -1.86 10.88 -0.37
CA ILE A 105 -2.80 10.63 -1.47
C ILE A 105 -2.46 11.64 -2.56
N ALA A 106 -2.06 11.17 -3.73
CA ALA A 106 -1.73 12.01 -4.88
C ALA A 106 -2.78 11.80 -5.96
N ILE A 107 -3.46 12.86 -6.36
CA ILE A 107 -4.51 12.84 -7.39
C ILE A 107 -3.92 13.45 -8.65
N VAL A 108 -3.98 12.71 -9.76
CA VAL A 108 -3.35 13.09 -11.03
C VAL A 108 -4.26 13.94 -11.90
N ASP A 109 -5.54 13.59 -11.91
CA ASP A 109 -6.51 14.20 -12.82
C ASP A 109 -7.30 15.32 -12.12
N ALA A 110 -7.97 16.16 -12.90
CA ALA A 110 -8.79 17.24 -12.39
C ALA A 110 -9.93 16.70 -11.50
N LEU A 111 -10.18 17.39 -10.38
CA LEU A 111 -11.30 17.07 -9.49
C LEU A 111 -12.57 17.81 -9.91
N PRO A 112 -13.75 17.20 -9.74
CA PRO A 112 -15.01 17.92 -9.79
C PRO A 112 -15.04 19.03 -8.73
N ALA A 113 -15.58 20.21 -9.08
CA ALA A 113 -15.57 21.41 -8.24
C ALA A 113 -16.26 21.22 -6.87
N ASP A 114 -17.18 20.26 -6.77
CA ASP A 114 -17.93 19.90 -5.55
C ASP A 114 -17.18 18.93 -4.63
N THR A 115 -15.95 18.53 -4.97
CA THR A 115 -15.20 17.53 -4.21
C THR A 115 -14.34 18.17 -3.12
N PRO A 116 -14.61 17.93 -1.81
CA PRO A 116 -13.90 18.58 -0.70
C PRO A 116 -12.55 17.91 -0.39
N LEU A 117 -11.71 17.68 -1.41
CA LEU A 117 -10.38 17.08 -1.25
C LEU A 117 -9.24 18.09 -1.36
N VAL A 118 -9.49 19.23 -2.01
CA VAL A 118 -8.48 20.26 -2.33
C VAL A 118 -7.81 20.87 -1.08
N ARG A 119 -8.44 20.76 0.10
CA ARG A 119 -7.91 21.32 1.36
C ARG A 119 -7.62 20.29 2.44
N THR A 120 -7.64 19.00 2.09
CA THR A 120 -7.43 17.93 3.08
C THR A 120 -5.94 17.67 3.24
N HIS A 121 -5.43 17.81 4.48
CA HIS A 121 -4.01 17.59 4.75
C HIS A 121 -3.54 16.19 4.32
N GLY A 122 -2.44 16.15 3.56
CA GLY A 122 -1.86 14.93 3.02
C GLY A 122 -2.61 14.35 1.80
N VAL A 123 -3.50 15.14 1.20
CA VAL A 123 -3.99 14.98 -0.17
C VAL A 123 -3.30 16.03 -1.04
N TYR A 124 -2.75 15.59 -2.15
CA TYR A 124 -1.94 16.40 -3.07
C TYR A 124 -2.55 16.30 -4.46
N LEU A 125 -2.69 17.44 -5.13
CA LEU A 125 -3.11 17.52 -6.53
C LEU A 125 -1.85 17.71 -7.37
N LEU A 126 -1.53 16.72 -8.21
CA LEU A 126 -0.45 16.87 -9.17
C LEU A 126 -0.90 17.84 -10.27
N ALA A 127 0.05 18.62 -10.79
CA ALA A 127 -0.20 19.38 -12.00
C ALA A 127 -0.48 18.41 -13.17
N PRO A 128 -1.38 18.76 -14.08
CA PRO A 128 -1.52 18.01 -15.32
C PRO A 128 -0.18 18.01 -16.06
N GLY A 129 0.29 16.81 -16.41
CA GLY A 129 1.49 16.60 -17.21
C GLY A 129 1.25 16.74 -18.70
#